data_AF-A0A956PBD5-F1
#
_entry.id   AF-A0A956PBD5-F1
#
_cell.length_a   1.000
_cell.length_b   1.000
_cell.length_c   1.000
_cell.angle_alpha   90.00
_cell.angle_beta   90.00
_cell.angle_gamma   90.00
#
_symmetry.space_group_name_H-M   'P 1'
#
loop_
_entity.id
_entity.type
_entity.pdbx_description
1 polymer ?
#
loop_
_entity_poly.entity_id
_entity_poly.type
_entity_poly.pdbx_seq_one_letter_code
_entity_poly.pdbx_strand_id
1 'polypeptide(L)'
;MRAARLLRATLCVVAISWASATSASAITGVTALGDSLTDVHSAVTWPEIAAPLRGVNFGGPGFPYVVAQGGATSVTMLSGGQHTAAAALVQSGAADVAAIWIGGNDFLDSAVLIATGILTGPALTSYLRGIVNNIGTAMDTILAQNPARVIVVSLPPVELSPQAQQLADEAGIARLAAAVEEGNALLRDAIGARGQAYVDGAALIRDVLAGGALTLGGVTINPGNGGGDPHYFFRDGIHPSTTGQGVVAAVGLAALNVAAGEALAPLTDLEILTFAGIGGEYAGETFSTAFDLNSYVTFPPPPSSGCAVASASGGDARVLLLYGMIGAALIVTARRRA
;
A
#
# COMPACT_ATOMS: atom_id res chain seq x y z
N MET A 1 26.00 68.01 38.65
CA MET A 1 24.94 67.06 39.10
C MET A 1 24.33 66.43 37.86
N ARG A 2 24.34 65.09 37.78
CA ARG A 2 24.11 64.31 36.54
C ARG A 2 22.61 64.21 36.21
N ALA A 3 22.25 64.53 34.96
CA ALA A 3 20.90 64.36 34.43
C ALA A 3 20.69 62.89 33.99
N ALA A 4 19.70 62.22 34.57
CA ALA A 4 19.31 60.86 34.23
C ALA A 4 18.43 60.86 32.97
N ARG A 5 18.87 60.18 31.90
CA ARG A 5 18.07 59.91 30.70
C ARG A 5 17.19 58.69 30.95
N LEU A 6 15.87 58.88 30.98
CA LEU A 6 14.88 57.79 30.91
C LEU A 6 14.82 57.26 29.46
N LEU A 7 15.26 56.02 29.25
CA LEU A 7 14.89 55.26 28.05
C LEU A 7 13.49 54.68 28.25
N ARG A 8 12.53 55.09 27.40
CA ARG A 8 11.24 54.40 27.25
C ARG A 8 11.44 53.21 26.30
N ALA A 9 11.36 52.00 26.83
CA ALA A 9 11.28 50.78 26.03
C ALA A 9 9.82 50.59 25.58
N THR A 10 9.55 50.71 24.29
CA THR A 10 8.26 50.41 23.69
C THR A 10 8.17 48.89 23.51
N LEU A 11 7.33 48.23 24.31
CA LEU A 11 7.04 46.80 24.21
C LEU A 11 6.05 46.58 23.05
N CYS A 12 6.52 46.01 21.94
CA CYS A 12 5.67 45.61 20.82
C CYS A 12 5.12 44.20 21.10
N VAL A 13 3.85 44.11 21.51
CA VAL A 13 3.17 42.83 21.70
C VAL A 13 2.70 42.34 20.33
N VAL A 14 3.45 41.42 19.73
CA VAL A 14 3.02 40.71 18.52
C VAL A 14 2.03 39.63 18.95
N ALA A 15 0.74 39.87 18.73
CA ALA A 15 -0.28 38.83 18.87
C ALA A 15 -0.13 37.84 17.70
N ILE A 16 0.58 36.73 17.96
CA ILE A 16 0.65 35.59 17.03
C ILE A 16 -0.67 34.84 17.17
N SER A 17 -1.66 35.20 16.36
CA SER A 17 -2.86 34.38 16.17
C SER A 17 -2.48 33.15 15.36
N TRP A 18 -2.37 32.01 16.02
CA TRP A 18 -2.28 30.71 15.38
C TRP A 18 -3.66 30.40 14.80
N ALA A 19 -3.90 30.84 13.56
CA ALA A 19 -4.98 30.26 12.77
C ALA A 19 -4.57 28.81 12.50
N SER A 20 -5.20 27.87 13.19
CA SER A 20 -5.14 26.46 12.82
C SER A 20 -5.75 26.36 11.43
N ALA A 21 -4.92 26.42 10.40
CA ALA A 21 -5.33 26.01 9.08
C ALA A 21 -5.70 24.52 9.20
N THR A 22 -6.99 24.23 9.24
CA THR A 22 -7.48 22.90 8.91
C THR A 22 -7.12 22.68 7.45
N SER A 23 -5.93 22.14 7.21
CA SER A 23 -5.53 21.64 5.90
C SER A 23 -6.56 20.58 5.53
N ALA A 24 -7.41 20.88 4.54
CA ALA A 24 -8.22 19.86 3.89
C ALA A 24 -7.30 18.67 3.55
N SER A 25 -7.78 17.44 3.74
CA SER A 25 -7.01 16.25 3.40
C SER A 25 -6.49 16.40 1.96
N ALA A 26 -5.20 16.12 1.76
CA ALA A 26 -4.56 16.18 0.45
C ALA A 26 -4.81 14.91 -0.38
N ILE A 27 -5.69 14.01 0.08
CA ILE A 27 -6.27 12.93 -0.71
C ILE A 27 -7.65 13.37 -1.20
N THR A 28 -7.75 13.59 -2.51
CA THR A 28 -9.03 13.90 -3.17
C THR A 28 -9.93 12.66 -3.20
N GLY A 29 -9.33 11.50 -3.48
CA GLY A 29 -10.01 10.22 -3.52
C GLY A 29 -9.04 9.07 -3.73
N VAL A 30 -9.48 7.88 -3.33
CA VAL A 30 -8.74 6.63 -3.49
C VAL A 30 -9.52 5.76 -4.47
N THR A 31 -8.88 5.35 -5.55
CA THR A 31 -9.37 4.23 -6.37
C THR A 31 -8.71 2.94 -5.94
N ALA A 32 -9.47 1.86 -5.83
CA ALA A 32 -8.94 0.57 -5.39
C ALA A 32 -9.23 -0.49 -6.45
N LEU A 33 -8.22 -1.26 -6.82
CA LEU A 33 -8.30 -2.34 -7.80
C LEU A 33 -7.65 -3.61 -7.25
N GLY A 34 -8.12 -4.75 -7.72
CA GLY A 34 -7.79 -6.01 -7.09
C GLY A 34 -8.84 -7.09 -7.30
N ASP A 35 -8.90 -7.99 -6.32
CA ASP A 35 -9.82 -9.11 -6.30
C ASP A 35 -10.86 -9.01 -5.16
N SER A 36 -11.38 -10.15 -4.71
CA SER A 36 -12.37 -10.26 -3.64
C SER A 36 -11.88 -9.78 -2.27
N LEU A 37 -10.56 -9.56 -2.09
CA LEU A 37 -10.02 -8.94 -0.89
C LEU A 37 -10.34 -7.43 -0.81
N THR A 38 -10.70 -6.82 -1.95
CA THR A 38 -11.01 -5.38 -2.09
C THR A 38 -12.41 -5.10 -2.65
N ASP A 39 -13.03 -6.06 -3.35
CA ASP A 39 -14.38 -5.92 -3.93
C ASP A 39 -15.50 -5.82 -2.86
N VAL A 40 -16.19 -4.68 -2.86
CA VAL A 40 -17.26 -4.29 -1.91
C VAL A 40 -18.60 -5.03 -2.10
N HIS A 41 -18.71 -5.94 -3.07
CA HIS A 41 -19.96 -6.66 -3.36
C HIS A 41 -20.06 -8.05 -2.73
N SER A 42 -18.99 -8.54 -2.08
CA SER A 42 -18.92 -9.93 -1.60
C SER A 42 -19.07 -10.08 -0.07
N ALA A 43 -18.45 -9.19 0.70
CA ALA A 43 -18.70 -8.91 2.12
C ALA A 43 -17.97 -7.63 2.51
N VAL A 44 -18.00 -7.25 3.79
CA VAL A 44 -17.23 -6.12 4.32
C VAL A 44 -15.75 -6.26 3.97
N THR A 45 -15.21 -5.25 3.31
CA THR A 45 -13.81 -5.13 2.89
C THR A 45 -13.13 -3.91 3.52
N TRP A 46 -11.81 -3.83 3.41
CA TRP A 46 -11.05 -2.70 3.98
C TRP A 46 -11.52 -1.29 3.50
N PRO A 47 -11.98 -1.05 2.26
CA PRO A 47 -12.54 0.26 1.87
C PRO A 47 -13.82 0.60 2.64
N GLU A 48 -14.67 -0.41 2.89
CA GLU A 48 -15.92 -0.25 3.65
C GLU A 48 -15.70 0.05 5.13
N ILE A 49 -14.51 -0.26 5.66
CA ILE A 49 -14.09 0.09 7.03
C ILE A 49 -13.42 1.48 7.02
N ALA A 50 -12.49 1.72 6.10
CA ALA A 50 -11.72 2.97 6.04
C ALA A 50 -12.59 4.20 5.72
N ALA A 51 -13.59 4.06 4.84
CA ALA A 51 -14.47 5.17 4.45
C ALA A 51 -15.26 5.76 5.63
N PRO A 52 -16.10 4.99 6.35
CA PRO A 52 -16.89 5.54 7.46
C PRO A 52 -16.05 5.90 8.69
N LEU A 53 -14.94 5.19 8.95
CA LEU A 53 -14.13 5.45 10.15
C LEU A 53 -13.12 6.59 9.98
N ARG A 54 -12.63 6.83 8.77
CA ARG A 54 -11.59 7.85 8.51
C ARG A 54 -11.92 8.86 7.43
N GLY A 55 -13.10 8.77 6.81
CA GLY A 55 -13.52 9.68 5.75
C GLY A 55 -12.75 9.50 4.45
N VAL A 56 -12.12 8.33 4.25
CA VAL A 56 -11.41 8.03 3.00
C VAL A 56 -12.42 8.00 1.85
N ASN A 57 -12.21 8.86 0.85
CA ASN A 57 -13.16 9.03 -0.24
C ASN A 57 -12.96 7.96 -1.34
N PHE A 58 -13.85 6.97 -1.38
CA PHE A 58 -13.95 5.99 -2.46
C PHE A 58 -15.14 6.27 -3.41
N GLY A 59 -15.58 7.53 -3.48
CA GLY A 59 -16.64 7.98 -4.39
C GLY A 59 -18.05 7.97 -3.80
N GLY A 60 -18.17 7.80 -2.48
CA GLY A 60 -19.44 7.86 -1.76
C GLY A 60 -20.20 6.51 -1.73
N PRO A 61 -21.54 6.55 -1.57
CA PRO A 61 -22.36 5.33 -1.50
C PRO A 61 -22.15 4.41 -2.71
N GLY A 62 -21.96 3.12 -2.45
CA GLY A 62 -21.70 2.12 -3.48
C GLY A 62 -20.24 2.08 -3.98
N PHE A 63 -19.35 2.90 -3.41
CA PHE A 63 -17.90 2.86 -3.64
C PHE A 63 -17.50 2.83 -5.12
N PRO A 64 -17.98 3.75 -5.98
CA PRO A 64 -17.71 3.69 -7.42
C PRO A 64 -16.24 3.87 -7.80
N TYR A 65 -15.35 4.26 -6.86
CA TYR A 65 -13.91 4.31 -7.12
C TYR A 65 -13.22 2.97 -6.84
N VAL A 66 -13.91 2.02 -6.21
CA VAL A 66 -13.46 0.62 -6.08
C VAL A 66 -13.84 -0.11 -7.35
N VAL A 67 -12.84 -0.40 -8.17
CA VAL A 67 -12.96 -1.13 -9.45
C VAL A 67 -12.43 -2.56 -9.34
N ALA A 68 -12.12 -3.02 -8.12
CA ALA A 68 -11.77 -4.40 -7.82
C ALA A 68 -12.93 -5.35 -8.19
N GLN A 69 -12.58 -6.58 -8.58
CA GLN A 69 -13.57 -7.57 -9.00
C GLN A 69 -13.25 -8.93 -8.36
N GLY A 70 -14.22 -9.50 -7.65
CA GLY A 70 -14.11 -10.83 -7.07
C GLY A 70 -13.64 -11.88 -8.07
N GLY A 71 -12.65 -12.68 -7.68
CA GLY A 71 -12.06 -13.73 -8.52
C GLY A 71 -11.01 -13.24 -9.53
N ALA A 72 -10.69 -11.93 -9.57
CA ALA A 72 -9.66 -11.44 -10.48
C ALA A 72 -8.27 -12.04 -10.15
N THR A 73 -7.60 -12.56 -11.17
CA THR A 73 -6.14 -12.73 -11.22
C THR A 73 -5.47 -11.46 -11.74
N SER A 74 -4.15 -11.34 -11.60
CA SER A 74 -3.36 -10.24 -12.18
C SER A 74 -3.57 -10.08 -13.70
N VAL A 75 -3.79 -11.19 -14.42
CA VAL A 75 -4.10 -11.18 -15.86
C VAL A 75 -5.49 -10.59 -16.10
N THR A 76 -6.51 -11.05 -15.34
CA THR A 76 -7.89 -10.57 -15.54
C THR A 76 -8.12 -9.16 -15.03
N MET A 77 -7.33 -8.67 -14.07
CA MET A 77 -7.30 -7.26 -13.68
C MET A 77 -6.93 -6.37 -14.88
N LEU A 78 -5.99 -6.83 -15.72
CA LEU A 78 -5.63 -6.15 -16.96
C LEU A 78 -6.72 -6.33 -18.03
N SER A 79 -7.05 -7.56 -18.40
CA SER A 79 -7.99 -7.81 -19.51
C SER A 79 -9.41 -7.32 -19.22
N GLY A 80 -9.81 -7.26 -17.94
CA GLY A 80 -11.07 -6.69 -17.46
C GLY A 80 -11.08 -5.15 -17.34
N GLY A 81 -9.93 -4.49 -17.55
CA GLY A 81 -9.87 -3.03 -17.60
C GLY A 81 -9.89 -2.31 -16.24
N GLN A 82 -9.61 -3.00 -15.13
CA GLN A 82 -9.59 -2.33 -13.81
C GLN A 82 -8.54 -1.20 -13.77
N HIS A 83 -7.34 -1.47 -14.28
CA HIS A 83 -6.24 -0.50 -14.36
C HIS A 83 -6.56 0.73 -15.23
N THR A 84 -7.30 0.59 -16.32
CA THR A 84 -7.73 1.73 -17.16
C THR A 84 -8.88 2.50 -16.53
N ALA A 85 -9.80 1.83 -15.82
CA ALA A 85 -10.84 2.49 -15.05
C ALA A 85 -10.24 3.33 -13.90
N ALA A 86 -9.28 2.76 -13.16
CA ALA A 86 -8.53 3.48 -12.12
C ALA A 86 -7.78 4.70 -12.70
N ALA A 87 -7.10 4.53 -13.84
CA ALA A 87 -6.44 5.63 -14.52
C ALA A 87 -7.43 6.73 -14.95
N ALA A 88 -8.63 6.39 -15.42
CA ALA A 88 -9.65 7.38 -15.77
C ALA A 88 -10.14 8.19 -14.56
N LEU A 89 -10.27 7.54 -13.39
CA LEU A 89 -10.60 8.23 -12.13
C LEU A 89 -9.50 9.23 -11.75
N VAL A 90 -8.23 8.83 -11.86
CA VAL A 90 -7.10 9.74 -11.60
C VAL A 90 -7.06 10.89 -12.62
N GLN A 91 -7.23 10.60 -13.90
CA GLN A 91 -7.25 11.58 -14.97
C GLN A 91 -8.34 12.64 -14.77
N SER A 92 -9.51 12.22 -14.28
CA SER A 92 -10.63 13.13 -14.01
C SER A 92 -10.46 13.97 -12.74
N GLY A 93 -9.45 13.69 -11.92
CA GLY A 93 -9.26 14.29 -10.60
C GLY A 93 -10.20 13.75 -9.53
N ALA A 94 -10.95 12.67 -9.81
CA ALA A 94 -11.81 12.01 -8.83
C ALA A 94 -11.00 11.26 -7.76
N ALA A 95 -9.81 10.77 -8.13
CA ALA A 95 -8.84 10.15 -7.24
C ALA A 95 -7.44 10.69 -7.51
N ASP A 96 -6.56 10.64 -6.51
CA ASP A 96 -5.14 10.98 -6.64
C ASP A 96 -4.23 9.93 -5.96
N VAL A 97 -4.83 8.87 -5.42
CA VAL A 97 -4.18 7.65 -4.93
C VAL A 97 -4.89 6.44 -5.53
N ALA A 98 -4.11 5.47 -6.01
CA ALA A 98 -4.60 4.14 -6.36
C ALA A 98 -4.03 3.09 -5.39
N ALA A 99 -4.86 2.17 -4.92
CA ALA A 99 -4.46 1.03 -4.10
C ALA A 99 -4.66 -0.28 -4.86
N ILE A 100 -3.59 -1.08 -4.99
CA ILE A 100 -3.62 -2.37 -5.70
C ILE A 100 -3.42 -3.49 -4.69
N TRP A 101 -4.39 -4.41 -4.60
CA TRP A 101 -4.22 -5.68 -3.88
C TRP A 101 -4.76 -6.84 -4.72
N ILE A 102 -3.86 -7.60 -5.31
CA ILE A 102 -4.13 -8.63 -6.30
C ILE A 102 -3.10 -9.76 -6.17
N GLY A 103 -3.42 -10.95 -6.69
CA GLY A 103 -2.50 -12.09 -6.73
C GLY A 103 -3.02 -13.30 -5.95
N GLY A 104 -4.06 -13.14 -5.13
CA GLY A 104 -4.66 -14.26 -4.40
C GLY A 104 -5.15 -15.34 -5.34
N ASN A 105 -5.94 -14.97 -6.36
CA ASN A 105 -6.46 -15.93 -7.33
C ASN A 105 -5.37 -16.53 -8.23
N ASP A 106 -4.32 -15.77 -8.58
CA ASP A 106 -3.17 -16.32 -9.29
C ASP A 106 -2.59 -17.52 -8.51
N PHE A 107 -2.31 -17.31 -7.21
CA PHE A 107 -1.80 -18.37 -6.35
C PHE A 107 -2.80 -19.51 -6.17
N LEU A 108 -4.09 -19.24 -5.99
CA LEU A 108 -5.09 -20.29 -5.83
C LEU A 108 -5.17 -21.20 -7.06
N ASP A 109 -5.08 -20.64 -8.27
CA ASP A 109 -5.05 -21.39 -9.53
C ASP A 109 -3.83 -22.32 -9.64
N SER A 110 -2.71 -21.94 -9.01
CA SER A 110 -1.44 -22.67 -9.06
C SER A 110 -1.09 -23.40 -7.77
N ALA A 111 -1.94 -23.32 -6.73
CA ALA A 111 -1.59 -23.71 -5.37
C ALA A 111 -1.21 -25.18 -5.29
N VAL A 112 -1.98 -26.06 -5.94
CA VAL A 112 -1.70 -27.50 -5.97
C VAL A 112 -0.36 -27.77 -6.65
N LEU A 113 -0.05 -27.11 -7.77
CA LEU A 113 1.20 -27.34 -8.50
C LEU A 113 2.43 -26.91 -7.68
N ILE A 114 2.34 -25.79 -6.97
CA ILE A 114 3.39 -25.30 -6.07
C ILE A 114 3.52 -26.25 -4.88
N ALA A 115 2.39 -26.56 -4.23
CA ALA A 115 2.34 -27.40 -3.06
C ALA A 115 2.83 -28.82 -3.34
N THR A 116 2.64 -29.39 -4.53
CA THR A 116 3.19 -30.71 -4.90
C THR A 116 4.61 -30.65 -5.47
N GLY A 117 5.21 -29.45 -5.61
CA GLY A 117 6.54 -29.25 -6.17
C GLY A 117 6.63 -29.42 -7.69
N ILE A 118 5.50 -29.48 -8.40
CA ILE A 118 5.45 -29.53 -9.87
C ILE A 118 5.85 -28.18 -10.46
N LEU A 119 5.33 -27.08 -9.91
CA LEU A 119 5.73 -25.73 -10.25
C LEU A 119 6.81 -25.27 -9.25
N THR A 120 8.08 -25.31 -9.67
CA THR A 120 9.24 -24.99 -8.82
C THR A 120 10.39 -24.41 -9.64
N GLY A 121 11.44 -23.93 -8.95
CA GLY A 121 12.67 -23.44 -9.55
C GLY A 121 12.43 -22.35 -10.61
N PRO A 122 13.14 -22.39 -11.76
CA PRO A 122 13.01 -21.36 -12.79
C PRO A 122 11.59 -21.18 -13.35
N ALA A 123 10.79 -22.25 -13.39
CA ALA A 123 9.40 -22.18 -13.87
C ALA A 123 8.52 -21.38 -12.90
N LEU A 124 8.68 -21.60 -11.58
CA LEU A 124 8.00 -20.82 -10.55
C LEU A 124 8.43 -19.35 -10.61
N THR A 125 9.73 -19.06 -10.67
CA THR A 125 10.22 -17.67 -10.79
C THR A 125 9.64 -16.97 -12.03
N SER A 126 9.56 -17.67 -13.17
CA SER A 126 8.97 -17.11 -14.39
C SER A 126 7.48 -16.81 -14.22
N TYR A 127 6.75 -17.69 -13.55
CA TYR A 127 5.34 -17.51 -13.23
C TYR A 127 5.13 -16.29 -12.32
N LEU A 128 5.89 -16.18 -11.23
CA LEU A 128 5.84 -15.05 -10.29
C LEU A 128 6.19 -13.72 -10.98
N ARG A 129 7.20 -13.70 -11.87
CA ARG A 129 7.50 -12.52 -12.69
C ARG A 129 6.34 -12.12 -13.61
N GLY A 130 5.55 -13.08 -14.09
CA GLY A 130 4.33 -12.78 -14.85
C GLY A 130 3.34 -11.95 -14.03
N ILE A 131 3.07 -12.38 -12.79
CA ILE A 131 2.20 -11.65 -11.85
C ILE A 131 2.74 -10.23 -11.61
N VAL A 132 4.04 -10.11 -11.27
CA VAL A 132 4.68 -8.81 -11.00
C VAL A 132 4.66 -7.90 -12.23
N ASN A 133 4.88 -8.42 -13.44
CA ASN A 133 4.82 -7.65 -14.67
C ASN A 133 3.40 -7.13 -14.96
N ASN A 134 2.37 -7.93 -14.66
CA ASN A 134 0.98 -7.50 -14.80
C ASN A 134 0.64 -6.36 -13.84
N ILE A 135 1.06 -6.49 -12.57
CA ILE A 135 0.91 -5.41 -11.57
C ILE A 135 1.66 -4.16 -12.03
N GLY A 136 2.91 -4.30 -12.49
CA GLY A 136 3.69 -3.20 -13.04
C GLY A 136 3.00 -2.50 -14.21
N THR A 137 2.38 -3.25 -15.12
CA THR A 137 1.59 -2.68 -16.24
C THR A 137 0.41 -1.85 -15.75
N ALA A 138 -0.32 -2.34 -14.75
CA ALA A 138 -1.43 -1.59 -14.15
C ALA A 138 -0.95 -0.30 -13.50
N MET A 139 0.15 -0.37 -12.73
CA MET A 139 0.78 0.81 -12.13
C MET A 139 1.21 1.83 -13.18
N ASP A 140 1.93 1.39 -14.22
CA ASP A 140 2.46 2.29 -15.24
C ASP A 140 1.32 3.01 -15.99
N THR A 141 0.18 2.35 -16.17
CA THR A 141 -1.03 2.93 -16.76
C THR A 141 -1.62 4.04 -15.89
N ILE A 142 -1.64 3.84 -14.56
CA ILE A 142 -2.16 4.81 -13.60
C ILE A 142 -1.16 5.97 -13.42
N LEU A 143 0.14 5.68 -13.30
CA LEU A 143 1.23 6.64 -13.14
C LEU A 143 1.44 7.53 -14.37
N ALA A 144 0.95 7.12 -15.54
CA ALA A 144 0.88 7.98 -16.71
C ALA A 144 -0.09 9.17 -16.54
N GLN A 145 -0.96 9.13 -15.52
CA GLN A 145 -1.83 10.23 -15.14
C GLN A 145 -1.17 11.10 -14.06
N ASN A 146 -1.49 12.40 -14.02
CA ASN A 146 -0.85 13.33 -13.09
C ASN A 146 -1.91 14.17 -12.35
N PRO A 147 -1.87 14.24 -11.00
CA PRO A 147 -0.98 13.51 -10.07
C PRO A 147 -1.47 12.09 -9.79
N ALA A 148 -0.56 11.11 -9.84
CA ALA A 148 -0.84 9.72 -9.46
C ALA A 148 0.14 9.24 -8.40
N ARG A 149 -0.40 8.71 -7.30
CA ARG A 149 0.32 7.94 -6.29
C ARG A 149 -0.24 6.53 -6.30
N VAL A 150 0.62 5.53 -6.23
CA VAL A 150 0.19 4.12 -6.19
C VAL A 150 0.71 3.47 -4.91
N ILE A 151 -0.20 2.78 -4.23
CA ILE A 151 0.07 1.89 -3.11
C ILE A 151 -0.13 0.47 -3.65
N VAL A 152 0.84 -0.40 -3.44
CA VAL A 152 0.72 -1.82 -3.79
C VAL A 152 0.87 -2.64 -2.54
N VAL A 153 -0.13 -3.47 -2.25
CA VAL A 153 -0.08 -4.46 -1.18
C VAL A 153 0.60 -5.72 -1.71
N SER A 154 1.44 -6.32 -0.88
CA SER A 154 2.08 -7.62 -1.12
C SER A 154 1.06 -8.66 -1.61
N LEU A 155 1.54 -9.63 -2.40
CA LEU A 155 0.81 -10.85 -2.70
C LEU A 155 0.35 -11.49 -1.37
N PRO A 156 -0.94 -11.88 -1.24
CA PRO A 156 -1.48 -12.35 0.01
C PRO A 156 -0.80 -13.67 0.45
N PRO A 157 -0.61 -13.90 1.76
CA PRO A 157 0.01 -15.11 2.29
C PRO A 157 -0.99 -16.28 2.23
N VAL A 158 -1.22 -16.79 1.02
CA VAL A 158 -2.20 -17.85 0.75
C VAL A 158 -1.92 -19.12 1.54
N GLU A 159 -0.67 -19.35 1.95
CA GLU A 159 -0.28 -20.48 2.80
C GLU A 159 -0.98 -20.46 4.15
N LEU A 160 -1.39 -19.30 4.66
CA LEU A 160 -2.09 -19.17 5.94
C LEU A 160 -3.60 -19.38 5.81
N SER A 161 -4.12 -19.45 4.58
CA SER A 161 -5.55 -19.59 4.36
C SER A 161 -6.05 -20.96 4.83
N PRO A 162 -7.25 -21.06 5.45
CA PRO A 162 -7.83 -22.34 5.83
C PRO A 162 -7.92 -23.33 4.66
N GLN A 163 -8.15 -22.86 3.44
CA GLN A 163 -8.17 -23.70 2.24
C GLN A 163 -6.80 -24.29 1.93
N ALA A 164 -5.71 -23.50 1.95
CA ALA A 164 -4.37 -24.04 1.71
C ALA A 164 -3.99 -25.09 2.76
N GLN A 165 -4.29 -24.82 4.04
CA GLN A 165 -4.05 -25.73 5.15
C GLN A 165 -4.80 -27.07 5.02
N GLN A 166 -5.93 -27.11 4.29
CA GLN A 166 -6.65 -28.34 3.98
C GLN A 166 -6.10 -29.10 2.76
N LEU A 167 -5.47 -28.38 1.83
CA LEU A 167 -5.04 -28.93 0.53
C LEU A 167 -3.58 -29.43 0.51
N ALA A 168 -2.75 -28.97 1.45
CA ALA A 168 -1.32 -29.25 1.46
C ALA A 168 -0.85 -29.82 2.80
N ASP A 169 0.16 -30.68 2.75
CA ASP A 169 0.92 -31.08 3.94
C ASP A 169 1.91 -29.97 4.36
N GLU A 170 2.61 -30.17 5.48
CA GLU A 170 3.58 -29.21 6.01
C GLU A 170 4.63 -28.80 4.96
N ALA A 171 5.11 -29.76 4.16
CA ALA A 171 6.09 -29.49 3.11
C ALA A 171 5.49 -28.67 1.95
N GLY A 172 4.23 -28.91 1.60
CA GLY A 172 3.49 -28.13 0.60
C GLY A 172 3.18 -26.72 1.07
N ILE A 173 2.81 -26.54 2.34
CA ILE A 173 2.65 -25.22 2.97
C ILE A 173 3.97 -24.46 2.96
N ALA A 174 5.09 -25.10 3.30
CA ALA A 174 6.41 -24.47 3.24
C ALA A 174 6.78 -24.03 1.81
N ARG A 175 6.41 -24.81 0.78
CA ARG A 175 6.60 -24.42 -0.63
C ARG A 175 5.75 -23.23 -1.03
N LEU A 176 4.48 -23.18 -0.60
CA LEU A 176 3.60 -22.04 -0.84
C LEU A 176 4.15 -20.77 -0.17
N ALA A 177 4.56 -20.87 1.10
CA ALA A 177 5.17 -19.76 1.84
C ALA A 177 6.41 -19.22 1.11
N ALA A 178 7.31 -20.10 0.68
CA ALA A 178 8.52 -19.72 -0.06
C ALA A 178 8.19 -19.04 -1.41
N ALA A 179 7.16 -19.52 -2.12
CA ALA A 179 6.70 -18.91 -3.37
C ALA A 179 6.13 -17.51 -3.16
N VAL A 180 5.33 -17.30 -2.10
CA VAL A 180 4.83 -15.97 -1.72
C VAL A 180 5.99 -15.04 -1.37
N GLU A 181 6.98 -15.50 -0.60
CA GLU A 181 8.17 -14.70 -0.26
C GLU A 181 8.99 -14.30 -1.48
N GLU A 182 9.23 -15.24 -2.40
CA GLU A 182 9.93 -14.93 -3.66
C GLU A 182 9.14 -13.92 -4.50
N GLY A 183 7.83 -14.10 -4.62
CA GLY A 183 6.94 -13.19 -5.35
C GLY A 183 6.92 -11.79 -4.75
N ASN A 184 6.84 -11.69 -3.41
CA ASN A 184 6.85 -10.43 -2.69
C ASN A 184 8.19 -9.71 -2.75
N ALA A 185 9.30 -10.44 -2.75
CA ALA A 185 10.62 -9.84 -2.99
C ALA A 185 10.70 -9.21 -4.40
N LEU A 186 10.29 -9.95 -5.43
CA LEU A 186 10.23 -9.44 -6.81
C LEU A 186 9.30 -8.23 -6.94
N LEU A 187 8.13 -8.29 -6.29
CA LEU A 187 7.15 -7.22 -6.31
C LEU A 187 7.72 -5.96 -5.65
N ARG A 188 8.23 -6.07 -4.42
CA ARG A 188 8.83 -4.95 -3.67
C ARG A 188 9.92 -4.25 -4.47
N ASP A 189 10.82 -5.00 -5.12
CA ASP A 189 11.86 -4.42 -5.99
C ASP A 189 11.25 -3.65 -7.17
N ALA A 190 10.21 -4.20 -7.81
CA ALA A 190 9.52 -3.57 -8.92
C ALA A 190 8.74 -2.31 -8.53
N ILE A 191 8.17 -2.27 -7.31
CA ILE A 191 7.50 -1.09 -6.76
C ILE A 191 8.52 -0.02 -6.38
N GLY A 192 9.61 -0.44 -5.72
CA GLY A 192 10.71 0.43 -5.32
C GLY A 192 11.33 1.17 -6.51
N ALA A 193 11.53 0.46 -7.62
CA ALA A 193 12.04 1.05 -8.87
C ALA A 193 11.12 2.14 -9.46
N ARG A 194 9.83 2.17 -9.09
CA ARG A 194 8.85 3.18 -9.52
C ARG A 194 8.66 4.32 -8.52
N GLY A 195 9.37 4.31 -7.41
CA GLY A 195 9.23 5.33 -6.38
C GLY A 195 7.86 5.32 -5.68
N GLN A 196 7.21 4.16 -5.60
CA GLN A 196 5.84 4.01 -5.07
C GLN A 196 5.80 3.27 -3.73
N ALA A 197 4.67 3.33 -3.03
CA ALA A 197 4.51 2.68 -1.73
C ALA A 197 4.26 1.18 -1.89
N TYR A 198 5.01 0.38 -1.15
CA TYR A 198 4.79 -1.05 -0.98
C TYR A 198 4.34 -1.32 0.46
N VAL A 199 3.27 -2.11 0.60
CA VAL A 199 2.72 -2.53 1.89
C VAL A 199 2.95 -4.03 2.06
N ASP A 200 3.72 -4.41 3.07
CA ASP A 200 4.00 -5.80 3.39
C ASP A 200 2.86 -6.43 4.23
N GLY A 201 1.69 -6.53 3.60
CA GLY A 201 0.51 -7.15 4.22
C GLY A 201 0.73 -8.62 4.56
N ALA A 202 1.57 -9.33 3.80
CA ALA A 202 1.91 -10.72 4.06
C ALA A 202 2.73 -10.88 5.35
N ALA A 203 3.75 -10.04 5.57
CA ALA A 203 4.48 -10.01 6.83
C ALA A 203 3.56 -9.67 8.01
N LEU A 204 2.69 -8.65 7.88
CA LEU A 204 1.73 -8.29 8.92
C LEU A 204 0.82 -9.47 9.28
N ILE A 205 0.20 -10.10 8.29
CA ILE A 205 -0.72 -11.22 8.52
C ILE A 205 0.01 -12.41 9.16
N ARG A 206 1.27 -12.67 8.81
CA ARG A 206 2.08 -13.69 9.50
C ARG A 206 2.34 -13.33 10.95
N ASP A 207 2.73 -12.08 11.23
CA ASP A 207 3.06 -11.67 12.59
C ASP A 207 1.82 -11.69 13.50
N VAL A 208 0.65 -11.24 13.02
CA VAL A 208 -0.59 -11.29 13.81
C VAL A 208 -1.09 -12.70 14.06
N LEU A 209 -0.76 -13.67 13.19
CA LEU A 209 -1.18 -15.07 13.32
C LEU A 209 -0.08 -15.99 13.87
N ALA A 210 1.15 -15.51 14.07
CA ALA A 210 2.29 -16.33 14.50
C ALA A 210 2.06 -17.03 15.86
N GLY A 211 1.27 -16.41 16.75
CA GLY A 211 0.90 -16.97 18.05
C GLY A 211 -0.25 -17.99 18.01
N GLY A 212 -0.78 -18.32 16.84
CA GLY A 212 -1.94 -19.21 16.67
C GLY A 212 -3.30 -18.53 16.89
N ALA A 213 -3.32 -17.27 17.35
CA ALA A 213 -4.48 -16.39 17.36
C ALA A 213 -4.03 -14.93 17.50
N LEU A 214 -4.82 -14.01 16.94
CA LEU A 214 -4.67 -12.57 17.17
C LEU A 214 -5.42 -12.17 18.44
N THR A 215 -4.80 -11.36 19.30
CA THR A 215 -5.55 -10.66 20.36
C THR A 215 -5.87 -9.25 19.89
N LEU A 216 -7.15 -8.95 19.70
CA LEU A 216 -7.66 -7.67 19.21
C LEU A 216 -8.61 -7.08 20.26
N GLY A 217 -8.24 -5.97 20.87
CA GLY A 217 -9.05 -5.32 21.90
C GLY A 217 -9.27 -6.19 23.15
N GLY A 218 -8.37 -7.14 23.42
CA GLY A 218 -8.54 -8.20 24.42
C GLY A 218 -9.41 -9.41 23.99
N VAL A 219 -9.97 -9.39 22.78
CA VAL A 219 -10.73 -10.51 22.20
C VAL A 219 -9.79 -11.43 21.42
N THR A 220 -9.93 -12.75 21.60
CA THR A 220 -9.18 -13.74 20.83
C THR A 220 -9.82 -13.96 19.46
N ILE A 221 -9.06 -13.72 18.39
CA ILE A 221 -9.45 -13.91 16.99
C ILE A 221 -8.71 -15.12 16.43
N ASN A 222 -9.45 -16.19 16.13
CA ASN A 222 -8.91 -17.48 15.71
C ASN A 222 -8.52 -17.48 14.22
N PRO A 223 -7.41 -18.10 13.79
CA PRO A 223 -6.98 -18.14 12.38
C PRO A 223 -7.79 -19.13 11.53
N GLY A 224 -8.80 -19.81 12.10
CA GLY A 224 -9.63 -20.76 11.38
C GLY A 224 -10.67 -20.10 10.46
N ASN A 225 -11.49 -20.92 9.83
CA ASN A 225 -12.67 -20.49 9.09
C ASN A 225 -13.88 -20.40 10.05
N GLY A 226 -14.40 -19.18 10.24
CA GLY A 226 -15.53 -18.90 11.14
C GLY A 226 -16.91 -18.88 10.50
N GLY A 227 -17.04 -19.08 9.18
CA GLY A 227 -18.35 -19.02 8.50
C GLY A 227 -19.08 -17.67 8.65
N GLY A 228 -18.34 -16.58 8.85
CA GLY A 228 -18.86 -15.23 9.12
C GLY A 228 -18.83 -14.78 10.57
N ASP A 229 -18.45 -15.66 11.52
CA ASP A 229 -18.22 -15.26 12.91
C ASP A 229 -17.01 -14.29 13.03
N PRO A 230 -17.19 -13.09 13.62
CA PRO A 230 -16.11 -12.11 13.77
C PRO A 230 -14.98 -12.55 14.73
N HIS A 231 -15.15 -13.63 15.50
CA HIS A 231 -14.10 -14.25 16.34
C HIS A 231 -13.10 -15.09 15.55
N TYR A 232 -13.19 -15.09 14.23
CA TYR A 232 -12.25 -15.73 13.33
C TYR A 232 -11.62 -14.71 12.41
N PHE A 233 -10.35 -14.88 12.07
CA PHE A 233 -9.64 -14.03 11.13
C PHE A 233 -10.15 -14.26 9.72
N PHE A 234 -10.49 -15.50 9.37
CA PHE A 234 -11.06 -15.84 8.06
C PHE A 234 -12.55 -16.14 8.16
N ARG A 235 -13.34 -15.55 7.26
CA ARG A 235 -14.78 -15.83 7.15
C ARG A 235 -15.05 -17.13 6.40
N ASP A 236 -14.16 -17.50 5.49
CA ASP A 236 -14.26 -18.68 4.63
C ASP A 236 -12.86 -19.27 4.40
N GLY A 237 -12.68 -20.05 3.32
CA GLY A 237 -11.41 -20.70 3.02
C GLY A 237 -10.25 -19.75 2.72
N ILE A 238 -10.51 -18.52 2.28
CA ILE A 238 -9.49 -17.60 1.73
C ILE A 238 -9.71 -16.13 2.09
N HIS A 239 -10.92 -15.71 2.42
CA HIS A 239 -11.23 -14.32 2.68
C HIS A 239 -11.16 -14.00 4.19
N PRO A 240 -10.54 -12.88 4.57
CA PRO A 240 -10.62 -12.38 5.94
C PRO A 240 -12.07 -12.03 6.33
N SER A 241 -12.39 -12.19 7.61
CA SER A 241 -13.64 -11.70 8.23
C SER A 241 -13.60 -10.18 8.41
N THR A 242 -14.64 -9.60 9.00
CA THR A 242 -14.65 -8.17 9.33
C THR A 242 -13.50 -7.77 10.28
N THR A 243 -13.11 -8.61 11.23
CA THR A 243 -11.97 -8.32 12.11
C THR A 243 -10.65 -8.42 11.35
N GLY A 244 -10.47 -9.43 10.49
CA GLY A 244 -9.32 -9.54 9.61
C GLY A 244 -9.21 -8.38 8.61
N GLN A 245 -10.33 -7.95 8.01
CA GLN A 245 -10.41 -6.77 7.15
C GLN A 245 -10.13 -5.47 7.92
N GLY A 246 -10.43 -5.41 9.22
CA GLY A 246 -10.06 -4.29 10.07
C GLY A 246 -8.54 -4.15 10.24
N VAL A 247 -7.82 -5.28 10.40
CA VAL A 247 -6.35 -5.31 10.42
C VAL A 247 -5.78 -4.80 9.09
N VAL A 248 -6.34 -5.26 7.96
CA VAL A 248 -5.97 -4.78 6.62
C VAL A 248 -6.25 -3.28 6.46
N ALA A 249 -7.42 -2.81 6.89
CA ALA A 249 -7.77 -1.39 6.82
C ALA A 249 -6.80 -0.53 7.64
N ALA A 250 -6.37 -1.02 8.80
CA ALA A 250 -5.41 -0.31 9.64
C ALA A 250 -4.06 -0.09 8.93
N VAL A 251 -3.50 -1.13 8.29
CA VAL A 251 -2.24 -0.97 7.52
C VAL A 251 -2.45 -0.19 6.22
N GLY A 252 -3.63 -0.29 5.59
CA GLY A 252 -4.01 0.52 4.44
C GLY A 252 -4.02 2.02 4.78
N LEU A 253 -4.51 2.40 5.96
CA LEU A 253 -4.48 3.79 6.43
C LEU A 253 -3.06 4.27 6.74
N ALA A 254 -2.20 3.42 7.31
CA ALA A 254 -0.78 3.74 7.46
C ALA A 254 -0.11 3.98 6.09
N ALA A 255 -0.45 3.16 5.09
CA ALA A 255 0.06 3.32 3.73
C ALA A 255 -0.43 4.62 3.07
N LEU A 256 -1.68 5.02 3.28
CA LEU A 256 -2.21 6.30 2.82
C LEU A 256 -1.46 7.48 3.47
N ASN A 257 -1.18 7.42 4.77
CA ASN A 257 -0.37 8.42 5.45
C ASN A 257 1.02 8.57 4.84
N VAL A 258 1.70 7.44 4.59
CA VAL A 258 3.04 7.44 3.99
C VAL A 258 3.01 7.94 2.55
N ALA A 259 2.10 7.44 1.72
CA ALA A 259 2.07 7.76 0.29
C ALA A 259 1.59 9.19 0.01
N ALA A 260 0.64 9.69 0.79
CA ALA A 260 0.04 11.00 0.57
C ALA A 260 0.55 12.11 1.51
N GLY A 261 1.36 11.76 2.51
CA GLY A 261 1.80 12.71 3.55
C GLY A 261 0.66 13.14 4.47
N GLU A 262 -0.37 12.31 4.61
CA GLU A 262 -1.51 12.55 5.49
C GLU A 262 -1.18 12.21 6.95
N ALA A 263 -2.08 12.63 7.83
CA ALA A 263 -2.08 12.28 9.25
C ALA A 263 -3.45 11.70 9.67
N LEU A 264 -3.97 10.75 8.90
CA LEU A 264 -5.13 9.96 9.29
C LEU A 264 -4.82 9.24 10.61
N ALA A 265 -5.72 9.36 11.58
CA ALA A 265 -5.58 8.63 12.84
C ALA A 265 -5.53 7.12 12.58
N PRO A 266 -4.66 6.34 13.24
CA PRO A 266 -4.71 4.87 13.18
C PRO A 266 -6.05 4.34 13.69
N LEU A 267 -6.53 3.19 13.17
CA LEU A 267 -7.69 2.51 13.77
C LEU A 267 -7.35 2.01 15.17
N THR A 268 -8.29 2.19 16.10
CA THR A 268 -8.26 1.54 17.41
C THR A 268 -8.87 0.15 17.33
N ASP A 269 -8.49 -0.71 18.26
CA ASP A 269 -9.06 -2.05 18.39
C ASP A 269 -10.56 -1.98 18.69
N LEU A 270 -11.00 -1.02 19.51
CA LEU A 270 -12.42 -0.79 19.79
C LEU A 270 -13.20 -0.46 18.52
N GLU A 271 -12.66 0.37 17.64
CA GLU A 271 -13.31 0.69 16.36
C GLU A 271 -13.45 -0.54 15.47
N ILE A 272 -12.41 -1.37 15.36
CA ILE A 272 -12.45 -2.60 14.56
C ILE A 272 -13.50 -3.57 15.15
N LEU A 273 -13.48 -3.81 16.46
CA LEU A 273 -14.44 -4.71 17.11
C LEU A 273 -15.88 -4.18 17.02
N THR A 274 -16.07 -2.86 17.17
CA THR A 274 -17.39 -2.22 17.03
C THR A 274 -17.92 -2.39 15.61
N PHE A 275 -17.07 -2.18 14.60
CA PHE A 275 -17.45 -2.40 13.20
C PHE A 275 -17.79 -3.87 12.93
N ALA A 276 -17.10 -4.79 13.58
CA ALA A 276 -17.37 -6.23 13.51
C ALA A 276 -18.59 -6.69 14.32
N GLY A 277 -19.26 -5.79 15.05
CA GLY A 277 -20.44 -6.12 15.87
C GLY A 277 -20.15 -6.75 17.23
N ILE A 278 -18.87 -6.80 17.65
CA ILE A 278 -18.41 -7.38 18.92
C ILE A 278 -17.71 -6.36 19.83
N GLY A 279 -17.97 -5.06 19.62
CA GLY A 279 -17.38 -3.97 20.41
C GLY A 279 -17.72 -4.02 21.92
N GLY A 280 -18.79 -4.73 22.30
CA GLY A 280 -19.15 -4.95 23.71
C GLY A 280 -18.17 -5.85 24.48
N GLU A 281 -17.27 -6.54 23.77
CA GLU A 281 -16.27 -7.45 24.35
C GLU A 281 -14.90 -6.77 24.52
N TYR A 282 -14.78 -5.51 24.13
CA TYR A 282 -13.54 -4.75 24.24
C TYR A 282 -13.06 -4.61 25.69
N ALA A 283 -11.80 -4.98 25.94
CA ALA A 283 -11.14 -4.92 27.23
C ALA A 283 -9.91 -4.00 27.26
N GLY A 284 -9.51 -3.42 26.12
CA GLY A 284 -8.36 -2.52 26.01
C GLY A 284 -7.56 -2.75 24.72
N GLU A 285 -6.85 -1.73 24.25
CA GLU A 285 -5.99 -1.82 23.06
C GLU A 285 -4.92 -2.90 23.22
N THR A 286 -4.79 -3.77 22.22
CA THR A 286 -3.75 -4.80 22.13
C THR A 286 -3.06 -4.72 20.78
N PHE A 287 -3.78 -4.91 19.67
CA PHE A 287 -3.23 -4.89 18.32
C PHE A 287 -2.65 -3.51 17.95
N SER A 288 -3.43 -2.45 18.09
CA SER A 288 -3.02 -1.08 17.75
C SER A 288 -1.78 -0.59 18.52
N THR A 289 -1.50 -1.18 19.69
CA THR A 289 -0.32 -0.86 20.52
C THR A 289 0.85 -1.83 20.34
N ALA A 290 0.59 -3.06 19.89
CA ALA A 290 1.60 -4.10 19.74
C ALA A 290 2.32 -4.01 18.39
N PHE A 291 1.65 -3.49 17.35
CA PHE A 291 2.17 -3.45 15.99
C PHE A 291 2.40 -2.01 15.52
N ASP A 292 3.64 -1.68 15.17
CA ASP A 292 3.94 -0.44 14.44
C ASP A 292 3.61 -0.65 12.96
N LEU A 293 2.41 -0.23 12.55
CA LEU A 293 1.93 -0.43 11.18
C LEU A 293 2.80 0.26 10.13
N ASN A 294 3.55 1.30 10.49
CA ASN A 294 4.47 1.96 9.55
C ASN A 294 5.68 1.08 9.21
N SER A 295 6.03 0.11 10.06
CA SER A 295 7.12 -0.84 9.79
C SER A 295 6.81 -1.80 8.64
N TYR A 296 5.52 -1.96 8.30
CA TYR A 296 5.05 -2.74 7.15
C TYR A 296 4.86 -1.91 5.89
N VAL A 297 5.17 -0.61 5.91
CA VAL A 297 5.05 0.26 4.73
C VAL A 297 6.43 0.77 4.34
N THR A 298 6.87 0.42 3.13
CA THR A 298 8.09 0.96 2.56
C THR A 298 7.75 1.93 1.44
N PHE A 299 8.27 3.15 1.55
CA PHE A 299 8.24 4.14 0.48
C PHE A 299 9.68 4.54 0.18
N PRO A 300 10.24 4.16 -0.99
CA PRO A 300 11.59 4.56 -1.33
C PRO A 300 11.66 6.09 -1.37
N PRO A 301 12.74 6.71 -0.85
CA PRO A 301 12.94 8.13 -1.06
C PRO A 301 12.93 8.40 -2.57
N PRO A 302 12.36 9.54 -3.02
CA PRO A 302 12.41 9.89 -4.43
C PRO A 302 13.87 9.78 -4.89
N PRO A 303 14.13 9.22 -6.09
CA PRO A 303 15.48 9.08 -6.59
C PRO A 303 16.14 10.43 -6.43
N SER A 304 17.18 10.50 -5.60
CA SER A 304 17.83 11.76 -5.29
C SER A 304 18.15 12.38 -6.64
N SER A 305 17.72 13.64 -6.84
CA SER A 305 18.11 14.41 -8.00
C SER A 305 19.59 14.72 -7.84
N GLY A 306 20.41 13.67 -7.91
CA GLY A 306 21.84 13.72 -7.96
C GLY A 306 22.16 14.39 -9.27
N CYS A 307 22.18 15.72 -9.23
CA CYS A 307 23.14 16.47 -10.00
C CYS A 307 24.49 15.94 -9.52
N ALA A 308 24.95 14.85 -10.14
CA ALA A 308 26.28 14.33 -9.93
C ALA A 308 27.20 15.44 -10.42
N VAL A 309 27.60 16.32 -9.51
CA VAL A 309 28.66 17.28 -9.77
C VAL A 309 29.91 16.41 -9.84
N ALA A 310 30.24 15.98 -11.06
CA ALA A 310 31.52 15.36 -11.33
C ALA A 310 32.59 16.40 -11.00
N SER A 311 33.15 16.35 -9.80
CA SER A 311 34.31 17.14 -9.45
C SER A 311 35.49 16.54 -10.20
N ALA A 312 35.77 17.08 -11.39
CA ALA A 312 36.97 16.77 -12.13
C ALA A 312 38.18 17.35 -11.38
N SER A 313 38.80 16.55 -10.51
CA SER A 313 40.10 16.88 -9.93
C SER A 313 41.21 16.42 -10.88
N GLY A 314 41.73 17.35 -11.68
CA GLY A 314 43.08 17.25 -12.24
C GLY A 314 43.17 17.19 -13.77
N GLY A 315 43.74 18.27 -14.33
CA GLY A 315 44.61 18.24 -15.52
C GLY A 315 43.97 17.95 -16.88
N ASP A 316 43.59 19.01 -17.60
CA ASP A 316 43.54 19.05 -19.08
C ASP A 316 42.73 17.97 -19.82
N ALA A 317 41.49 17.73 -19.39
CA ALA A 317 40.48 17.09 -20.25
C ALA A 317 39.21 17.95 -20.33
N ARG A 318 38.96 18.54 -21.50
CA ARG A 318 37.67 19.17 -21.84
C ARG A 318 36.63 18.07 -22.04
N VAL A 319 35.96 17.68 -20.96
CA VAL A 319 34.77 16.81 -21.04
C VAL A 319 33.55 17.69 -21.31
N LEU A 320 33.03 17.61 -22.55
CA LEU A 320 31.74 18.18 -22.91
C LEU A 320 30.65 17.17 -22.51
N LEU A 321 29.99 17.41 -21.37
CA LEU A 321 28.84 16.63 -20.93
C LEU A 321 27.58 17.11 -21.68
N LEU A 322 27.12 16.33 -22.66
CA LEU A 322 25.78 16.46 -23.22
C LEU A 322 24.80 15.71 -22.32
N TYR A 323 23.94 16.45 -21.62
CA TYR A 323 22.75 15.90 -21.00
C TYR A 323 21.66 15.72 -22.06
N GLY A 324 21.23 14.48 -22.26
CA GLY A 324 20.01 14.17 -22.99
C GLY A 324 18.93 13.74 -22.01
N MET A 325 17.90 14.57 -21.83
CA MET A 325 16.53 14.17 -22.15
C MET A 325 15.60 15.40 -22.16
N ILE A 326 14.84 15.50 -23.25
CA ILE A 326 13.73 16.41 -23.57
C ILE A 326 14.11 17.82 -24.12
N GLY A 327 14.15 17.91 -25.45
CA GLY A 327 13.49 19.00 -26.19
C GLY A 327 14.18 20.35 -26.37
N ALA A 328 15.38 20.39 -26.97
CA ALA A 328 15.87 21.43 -27.91
C ALA A 328 17.41 21.40 -27.95
N ALA A 329 17.99 20.98 -29.08
CA ALA A 329 19.43 21.05 -29.28
C ALA A 329 19.85 22.48 -29.67
N LEU A 330 20.40 23.25 -28.74
CA LEU A 330 21.11 24.49 -29.04
C LEU A 330 22.56 24.15 -29.39
N ILE A 331 22.91 24.19 -30.68
CA ILE A 331 24.29 24.03 -31.14
C ILE A 331 25.00 25.38 -31.03
N VAL A 332 25.89 25.53 -30.06
CA VAL A 332 26.80 26.69 -29.98
C VAL A 332 28.18 26.29 -30.53
N THR A 333 28.50 26.73 -31.74
CA THR A 333 29.82 26.56 -32.35
C THR A 333 30.75 27.70 -31.90
N ALA A 334 31.70 27.40 -31.01
CA ALA A 334 32.74 28.36 -30.65
C ALA A 334 33.86 28.36 -31.72
N ARG A 335 33.91 29.38 -32.57
CA ARG A 335 35.08 29.67 -33.43
C ARG A 335 36.22 30.25 -32.57
N ARG A 336 37.35 29.56 -32.49
CA ARG A 336 38.63 30.18 -32.08
C ARG A 336 39.09 31.12 -33.20
N ARG A 337 39.25 32.41 -32.89
CA ARG A 337 40.08 33.31 -33.70
C ARG A 337 41.53 33.09 -33.29
N ALA A 338 42.39 32.89 -34.29
CA ALA A 338 43.82 33.14 -34.17
C ALA A 338 44.06 34.66 -34.24
#